data_AF-A0A517L367-F1
#
_entry.id   AF-A0A517L367-F1
#
_cell.length_a   1.000
_cell.length_b   1.000
_cell.length_c   1.000
_cell.angle_alpha   90.00
_cell.angle_beta   90.00
_cell.angle_gamma   90.00
#
_symmetry.space_group_name_H-M   'P 1'
#
loop_
_entity.id
_entity.type
_entity.pdbx_description
1 polymer ?
#
loop_
_entity_poly.entity_id
_entity_poly.type
_entity_poly.pdbx_seq_one_letter_code
_entity_poly.pdbx_strand_id
1 'polypeptide(L)'
;MSDISGPFNLVATSTDASSALTATPSAKHHGHKSKIASIENQLLSDLLGYSGIILTAILVLLFLIRHYIFEQWLFPRFYRGVWSGMNVDTQRGFTNHHIGMGIKIITLLVGSYPWVCILFGNADFQTPMAKHSNVSMGDLLLILTHLFCSMYIFELLFRAKISPIGVAHHIGAILIAQTATVLSLDLTHQQDATIEFMLCLVWGAFDVLAELWPNIAIILYRVYNDSHYFLMNVFLGTCLITICGTTAETIMIGVFLAQSWSRWELSFKIVTPILHIVFCMAQLHGSRILYSMYLKEKKKVAQAENRMMDPEANNQARSKKIDDDGDQITSLPVAETSESSSPTHTAKTDKSTTVLVAPADGETGESPAAATTTEPPKPSFLDRFTKRA
;
A
#
# COMPACT_ATOMS: atom_id res chain seq x y z
N MET A 1 22.95 0.73 -44.92
CA MET A 1 22.10 0.77 -43.72
C MET A 1 23.02 1.06 -42.57
N SER A 2 22.95 2.32 -42.15
CA SER A 2 23.94 3.07 -41.39
C SER A 2 23.78 2.87 -39.88
N ASP A 3 24.92 2.74 -39.22
CA ASP A 3 25.14 2.77 -37.79
C ASP A 3 24.42 3.95 -37.13
N ILE A 4 23.47 3.65 -36.25
CA ILE A 4 22.94 4.59 -35.27
C ILE A 4 23.71 4.35 -33.98
N SER A 5 24.80 5.10 -33.81
CA SER A 5 25.50 5.26 -32.55
C SER A 5 24.59 5.96 -31.53
N GLY A 6 24.07 5.22 -30.56
CA GLY A 6 23.31 5.76 -29.43
C GLY A 6 24.19 6.54 -28.45
N PRO A 7 23.62 7.48 -27.67
CA PRO A 7 24.39 8.48 -26.90
C PRO A 7 24.99 7.99 -25.57
N PHE A 8 25.15 6.69 -25.33
CA PHE A 8 25.66 6.16 -24.06
C PHE A 8 26.81 5.18 -24.27
N ASN A 9 27.98 5.70 -24.64
CA ASN A 9 29.23 4.96 -24.51
C ASN A 9 29.90 5.38 -23.19
N LEU A 10 29.71 4.57 -22.14
CA LEU A 10 30.49 4.64 -20.91
C LEU A 10 31.92 4.14 -21.24
N VAL A 11 32.83 5.09 -21.47
CA VAL A 11 34.25 4.81 -21.65
C VAL A 11 34.88 4.62 -20.26
N ALA A 12 35.11 3.38 -19.87
CA ALA A 12 35.89 3.06 -18.68
C ALA A 12 37.39 3.22 -18.99
N THR A 13 37.98 4.34 -18.58
CA THR A 13 39.43 4.53 -18.58
C THR A 13 40.05 3.93 -17.31
N SER A 14 40.75 2.81 -17.45
CA SER A 14 41.62 2.25 -16.41
C SER A 14 42.98 2.95 -16.45
N THR A 15 43.27 3.80 -15.47
CA THR A 15 44.63 4.33 -15.23
C THR A 15 45.29 3.57 -14.10
N ASP A 16 46.20 2.66 -14.45
CA ASP A 16 47.13 2.02 -13.52
C ASP A 16 48.29 2.97 -13.21
N ALA A 17 48.33 3.49 -11.99
CA ALA A 17 49.50 4.17 -11.44
C ALA A 17 49.98 3.42 -10.19
N SER A 18 50.96 2.55 -10.39
CA SER A 18 51.63 1.79 -9.33
C SER A 18 52.75 2.64 -8.72
N SER A 19 52.54 3.13 -7.50
CA SER A 19 53.59 3.75 -6.68
C SER A 19 53.82 2.92 -5.42
N ALA A 20 54.92 2.17 -5.40
CA ALA A 20 55.37 1.37 -4.26
C ALA A 20 56.02 2.28 -3.20
N LEU A 21 55.41 2.36 -2.02
CA LEU A 21 55.98 3.01 -0.84
C LEU A 21 56.05 1.99 0.30
N THR A 22 57.28 1.74 0.74
CA THR A 22 57.69 0.91 1.88
C THR A 22 57.08 1.39 3.20
N ALA A 23 56.28 0.53 3.85
CA ALA A 23 55.68 0.79 5.16
C ALA A 23 56.30 -0.09 6.25
N THR A 24 56.63 0.54 7.37
CA THR A 24 57.09 -0.05 8.63
C THR A 24 55.96 -0.85 9.33
N PRO A 25 56.30 -1.87 10.14
CA PRO A 25 55.32 -2.76 10.75
C PRO A 25 54.64 -2.09 11.95
N SER A 26 53.49 -1.45 11.70
CA SER A 26 52.57 -0.97 12.75
C SER A 26 51.76 -2.14 13.31
N ALA A 27 51.68 -2.21 14.63
CA ALA A 27 50.99 -3.26 15.38
C ALA A 27 49.53 -3.39 14.90
N LYS A 28 49.21 -4.55 14.28
CA LYS A 28 47.89 -4.87 13.74
C LYS A 28 46.89 -5.13 14.86
N HIS A 29 46.26 -4.07 15.37
CA HIS A 29 44.93 -4.22 15.94
C HIS A 29 44.00 -4.65 14.81
N HIS A 30 43.58 -5.92 14.82
CA HIS A 30 42.53 -6.45 13.95
C HIS A 30 41.18 -5.84 14.36
N GLY A 31 41.02 -4.53 14.16
CA GLY A 31 39.74 -3.86 14.25
C GLY A 31 38.85 -4.41 13.15
N HIS A 32 37.79 -5.12 13.54
CA HIS A 32 36.77 -5.62 12.63
C HIS A 32 36.11 -4.40 11.97
N LYS A 33 36.57 -4.02 10.77
CA LYS A 33 35.94 -2.94 10.00
C LYS A 33 34.51 -3.40 9.70
N SER A 34 33.52 -2.56 10.03
CA SER A 34 32.13 -2.86 9.69
C SER A 34 32.00 -3.00 8.17
N LYS A 35 31.29 -4.04 7.71
CA LYS A 35 31.01 -4.25 6.28
C LYS A 35 30.35 -3.02 5.66
N ILE A 36 29.45 -2.36 6.40
CA ILE A 36 28.73 -1.15 5.95
C ILE A 36 29.73 -0.02 5.62
N ALA A 37 30.77 0.13 6.43
CA ALA A 37 31.79 1.15 6.19
C ALA A 37 32.68 0.84 4.97
N SER A 38 32.79 -0.44 4.59
CA SER A 38 33.64 -0.91 3.48
C SER A 38 32.87 -1.23 2.19
N ILE A 39 31.60 -0.80 2.05
CA ILE A 39 30.85 -1.02 0.79
C ILE A 39 31.52 -0.23 -0.34
N GLU A 40 31.97 -0.93 -1.37
CA GLU A 40 32.55 -0.33 -2.57
C GLU A 40 31.45 0.26 -3.45
N ASN A 41 31.77 1.36 -4.14
CA ASN A 41 30.84 1.96 -5.08
C ASN A 41 30.86 1.14 -6.37
N GLN A 42 29.75 0.54 -6.75
CA GLN A 42 29.67 -0.41 -7.86
C GLN A 42 28.36 -0.24 -8.63
N LEU A 43 28.33 -0.79 -9.85
CA LEU A 43 27.11 -0.79 -10.65
C LEU A 43 26.04 -1.61 -9.94
N LEU A 44 24.84 -1.04 -9.86
CA LEU A 44 23.70 -1.72 -9.26
C LEU A 44 23.22 -2.87 -10.15
N SER A 45 23.04 -2.62 -11.44
CA SER A 45 22.47 -3.58 -12.39
C SER A 45 22.75 -3.10 -13.81
N ASP A 46 22.98 -4.03 -14.74
CA ASP A 46 23.08 -3.71 -16.17
C ASP A 46 21.73 -3.21 -16.75
N LEU A 47 20.63 -3.47 -16.05
CA LEU A 47 19.28 -3.07 -16.45
C LEU A 47 18.97 -1.60 -16.09
N LEU A 48 19.88 -0.87 -15.44
CA LEU A 48 19.62 0.46 -14.90
C LEU A 48 19.16 1.45 -15.98
N GLY A 49 19.73 1.37 -17.18
CA GLY A 49 19.33 2.17 -18.35
C GLY A 49 17.90 1.91 -18.85
N TYR A 50 17.27 0.80 -18.45
CA TYR A 50 15.91 0.42 -18.82
C TYR A 50 14.87 0.72 -17.72
N SER A 51 15.27 1.41 -16.65
CA SER A 51 14.42 1.69 -15.47
C SER A 51 13.03 2.23 -15.82
N GLY A 52 12.93 3.19 -16.75
CA GLY A 52 11.65 3.76 -17.16
C GLY A 52 10.71 2.74 -17.84
N ILE A 53 11.27 1.83 -18.65
CA ILE A 53 10.50 0.76 -19.30
C ILE A 53 10.06 -0.28 -18.27
N ILE A 54 10.95 -0.64 -17.33
CA ILE A 54 10.61 -1.57 -16.23
C ILE A 54 9.46 -1.02 -15.40
N LEU A 55 9.55 0.23 -14.95
CA LEU A 55 8.49 0.90 -14.19
C LEU A 55 7.16 0.91 -14.97
N THR A 56 7.19 1.28 -16.25
CA THR A 56 6.00 1.33 -17.11
C THR A 56 5.38 -0.06 -17.29
N ALA A 57 6.19 -1.09 -17.54
CA ALA A 57 5.73 -2.46 -17.68
C ALA A 57 5.04 -2.98 -16.41
N ILE A 58 5.59 -2.64 -15.23
CA ILE A 58 4.99 -3.00 -13.95
C ILE A 58 3.64 -2.29 -13.76
N LEU A 59 3.54 -1.00 -14.06
CA LEU A 59 2.27 -0.26 -13.97
C LEU A 59 1.17 -0.86 -14.87
N VAL A 60 1.53 -1.25 -16.11
CA VAL A 60 0.61 -1.97 -17.01
C VAL A 60 0.18 -3.32 -16.40
N LEU A 61 1.13 -4.08 -15.85
CA LEU A 61 0.83 -5.36 -15.20
C LEU A 61 -0.10 -5.17 -13.99
N LEU A 62 0.12 -4.16 -13.15
CA LEU A 62 -0.75 -3.85 -12.02
C LEU A 62 -2.17 -3.49 -12.47
N PHE A 63 -2.32 -2.74 -13.57
CA PHE A 63 -3.63 -2.47 -14.16
C PHE A 63 -4.34 -3.76 -14.60
N LEU A 64 -3.64 -4.65 -15.32
CA LEU A 64 -4.20 -5.92 -15.79
C LEU A 64 -4.61 -6.83 -14.63
N ILE A 65 -3.74 -6.95 -13.62
CA ILE A 65 -4.01 -7.72 -12.40
C ILE A 65 -5.23 -7.15 -11.68
N ARG A 66 -5.28 -5.84 -11.45
CA ARG A 66 -6.43 -5.18 -10.81
C ARG A 66 -7.72 -5.49 -11.56
N HIS A 67 -7.74 -5.18 -12.85
CA HIS A 67 -8.98 -5.19 -13.62
C HIS A 67 -9.47 -6.62 -13.90
N TYR A 68 -8.62 -7.48 -14.46
CA TYR A 68 -9.07 -8.80 -14.90
C TYR A 68 -9.02 -9.85 -13.80
N ILE A 69 -8.03 -9.79 -12.89
CA ILE A 69 -7.88 -10.81 -11.85
C ILE A 69 -8.68 -10.44 -10.61
N PHE A 70 -8.49 -9.24 -10.05
CA PHE A 70 -9.13 -8.88 -8.78
C PHE A 70 -10.61 -8.52 -8.95
N GLU A 71 -10.91 -7.48 -9.74
CA GLU A 71 -12.26 -6.92 -9.87
C GLU A 71 -13.24 -7.87 -10.57
N GLN A 72 -12.80 -8.53 -11.66
CA GLN A 72 -13.68 -9.38 -12.47
C GLN A 72 -13.74 -10.84 -12.00
N TRP A 73 -12.64 -11.39 -11.45
CA TRP A 73 -12.55 -12.82 -11.15
C TRP A 73 -12.52 -13.13 -9.64
N LEU A 74 -11.58 -12.55 -8.89
CA LEU A 74 -11.32 -12.92 -7.50
C LEU A 74 -12.43 -12.44 -6.55
N PHE A 75 -12.78 -11.15 -6.57
CA PHE A 75 -13.75 -10.60 -5.61
C PHE A 75 -15.17 -11.10 -5.83
N PRO A 76 -15.70 -11.18 -7.06
CA PRO A 76 -17.04 -11.74 -7.30
C PRO A 76 -17.14 -13.21 -6.90
N ARG A 77 -16.02 -13.96 -6.90
CA ARG A 77 -16.00 -15.40 -6.59
C ARG A 77 -15.77 -15.70 -5.11
N PHE A 78 -14.75 -15.10 -4.50
CA PHE A 78 -14.33 -15.42 -3.13
C PHE A 78 -14.90 -14.46 -2.09
N TYR A 79 -15.24 -13.24 -2.48
CA TYR A 79 -15.76 -12.21 -1.58
C TYR A 79 -17.19 -11.78 -1.92
N ARG A 80 -17.94 -12.60 -2.69
CA ARG A 80 -19.24 -12.21 -3.28
C ARG A 80 -20.14 -11.43 -2.32
N GLY A 81 -20.39 -11.97 -1.13
CA GLY A 81 -21.32 -11.37 -0.16
C GLY A 81 -20.85 -10.03 0.39
N VAL A 82 -19.55 -9.89 0.66
CA VAL A 82 -18.99 -8.64 1.18
C VAL A 82 -18.85 -7.62 0.05
N TRP A 83 -18.34 -8.05 -1.12
CA TRP A 83 -18.04 -7.22 -2.27
C TRP A 83 -19.30 -6.57 -2.88
N SER A 84 -20.39 -7.32 -3.03
CA SER A 84 -21.65 -6.79 -3.59
C SER A 84 -22.32 -5.76 -2.69
N GLY A 85 -22.05 -5.78 -1.38
CA GLY A 85 -22.60 -4.81 -0.43
C GLY A 85 -21.77 -3.53 -0.28
N MET A 86 -20.57 -3.47 -0.87
CA MET A 86 -19.70 -2.29 -0.79
C MET A 86 -20.08 -1.24 -1.84
N ASN A 87 -19.99 0.03 -1.48
CA ASN A 87 -20.03 1.11 -2.47
C ASN A 87 -18.71 1.17 -3.28
N VAL A 88 -18.72 1.89 -4.41
CA VAL A 88 -17.59 1.98 -5.34
C VAL A 88 -16.30 2.47 -4.66
N ASP A 89 -16.39 3.47 -3.76
CA ASP A 89 -15.23 3.97 -3.02
C ASP A 89 -14.61 2.90 -2.11
N THR A 90 -15.46 2.13 -1.43
CA THR A 90 -15.02 1.04 -0.55
C THR A 90 -14.46 -0.12 -1.35
N GLN A 91 -15.06 -0.45 -2.50
CA GLN A 91 -14.53 -1.45 -3.44
C GLN A 91 -13.13 -1.07 -3.95
N ARG A 92 -12.92 0.20 -4.32
CA ARG A 92 -11.59 0.70 -4.70
C ARG A 92 -10.59 0.59 -3.55
N GLY A 93 -10.97 0.98 -2.34
CA GLY A 93 -10.13 0.83 -1.16
C GLY A 93 -9.78 -0.63 -0.87
N PHE A 94 -10.77 -1.53 -0.93
CA PHE A 94 -10.59 -2.96 -0.70
C PHE A 94 -9.65 -3.60 -1.73
N THR A 95 -9.82 -3.23 -3.00
CA THR A 95 -8.95 -3.65 -4.10
C THR A 95 -7.52 -3.16 -3.91
N ASN A 96 -7.36 -1.88 -3.55
CA ASN A 96 -6.04 -1.30 -3.29
C ASN A 96 -5.31 -2.05 -2.17
N HIS A 97 -6.00 -2.34 -1.06
CA HIS A 97 -5.39 -3.05 0.07
C HIS A 97 -4.94 -4.47 -0.31
N HIS A 98 -5.69 -5.18 -1.17
CA HIS A 98 -5.26 -6.51 -1.64
C HIS A 98 -4.05 -6.46 -2.57
N ILE A 99 -4.05 -5.54 -3.53
CA ILE A 99 -2.93 -5.37 -4.45
C ILE A 99 -1.68 -4.93 -3.68
N GLY A 100 -1.81 -3.95 -2.81
CA GLY A 100 -0.73 -3.49 -1.93
C GLY A 100 -0.20 -4.61 -1.04
N MET A 101 -1.07 -5.39 -0.40
CA MET A 101 -0.68 -6.57 0.39
C MET A 101 0.07 -7.60 -0.47
N GLY A 102 -0.45 -7.92 -1.66
CA GLY A 102 0.15 -8.89 -2.57
C GLY A 102 1.55 -8.48 -3.03
N ILE A 103 1.72 -7.23 -3.45
CA ILE A 103 3.02 -6.67 -3.84
C ILE A 103 3.99 -6.74 -2.67
N LYS A 104 3.58 -6.30 -1.47
CA LYS A 104 4.42 -6.31 -0.27
C LYS A 104 4.88 -7.73 0.09
N ILE A 105 4.00 -8.73 0.01
CA ILE A 105 4.36 -10.14 0.24
C ILE A 105 5.38 -10.62 -0.80
N ILE A 106 5.15 -10.34 -2.09
CA ILE A 106 6.08 -10.72 -3.17
C ILE A 106 7.45 -10.05 -2.94
N THR A 107 7.48 -8.76 -2.66
CA THR A 107 8.70 -8.01 -2.41
C THR A 107 9.49 -8.57 -1.22
N LEU A 108 8.82 -8.92 -0.11
CA LEU A 108 9.50 -9.53 1.04
C LEU A 108 10.04 -10.92 0.71
N LEU A 109 9.24 -11.78 0.09
CA LEU A 109 9.66 -13.15 -0.22
C LEU A 109 10.82 -13.17 -1.23
N VAL A 110 10.67 -12.44 -2.34
CA VAL A 110 11.65 -12.41 -3.43
C VAL A 110 12.87 -11.57 -3.07
N GLY A 111 12.68 -10.44 -2.38
CA GLY A 111 13.74 -9.51 -2.01
C GLY A 111 14.55 -9.92 -0.79
N SER A 112 14.00 -10.73 0.12
CA SER A 112 14.70 -11.12 1.35
C SER A 112 16.06 -11.77 1.08
N TYR A 113 16.14 -12.68 0.11
CA TYR A 113 17.38 -13.37 -0.22
C TYR A 113 18.51 -12.43 -0.69
N PRO A 114 18.37 -11.69 -1.82
CA PRO A 114 19.44 -10.79 -2.27
C PRO A 114 19.75 -9.71 -1.23
N TRP A 115 18.73 -9.18 -0.55
CA TRP A 115 18.91 -8.15 0.48
C TRP A 115 19.75 -8.65 1.66
N VAL A 116 19.45 -9.83 2.21
CA VAL A 116 20.22 -10.43 3.32
C VAL A 116 21.65 -10.77 2.88
N CYS A 117 21.82 -11.36 1.70
CA CYS A 117 23.14 -11.73 1.19
C CYS A 117 24.05 -10.52 0.98
N ILE A 118 23.51 -9.40 0.50
CA ILE A 118 24.28 -8.17 0.27
C ILE A 118 24.52 -7.42 1.59
N LEU A 119 23.54 -7.30 2.49
CA LEU A 119 23.74 -6.58 3.75
C LEU A 119 24.63 -7.33 4.74
N PHE A 120 24.40 -8.64 4.91
CA PHE A 120 25.00 -9.42 6.00
C PHE A 120 25.94 -10.52 5.49
N GLY A 121 25.85 -10.90 4.22
CA GLY A 121 26.69 -11.96 3.63
C GLY A 121 27.99 -11.43 3.03
N ASN A 122 28.54 -12.16 2.06
CA ASN A 122 29.71 -11.75 1.27
C ASN A 122 29.35 -11.40 -0.18
N ALA A 123 28.05 -11.31 -0.49
CA ALA A 123 27.59 -10.97 -1.84
C ALA A 123 27.62 -9.45 -2.06
N ASP A 124 27.59 -9.10 -3.34
CA ASP A 124 27.47 -7.75 -3.89
C ASP A 124 26.28 -7.69 -4.87
N PHE A 125 26.06 -6.53 -5.50
CA PHE A 125 24.96 -6.35 -6.44
C PHE A 125 25.13 -7.17 -7.73
N GLN A 126 26.37 -7.46 -8.14
CA GLN A 126 26.67 -8.21 -9.37
C GLN A 126 26.66 -9.73 -9.16
N THR A 127 26.57 -10.18 -7.92
CA THR A 127 26.54 -11.61 -7.56
C THR A 127 25.33 -12.29 -8.21
N PRO A 128 25.51 -13.42 -8.93
CA PRO A 128 24.38 -14.17 -9.50
C PRO A 128 23.41 -14.71 -8.45
N MET A 129 22.11 -14.66 -8.72
CA MET A 129 21.05 -15.18 -7.85
C MET A 129 21.14 -16.69 -7.55
N ALA A 130 21.73 -17.44 -8.47
CA ALA A 130 21.99 -18.87 -8.33
C ALA A 130 23.23 -19.25 -9.13
N LYS A 131 23.80 -20.42 -8.85
CA LYS A 131 24.90 -20.97 -9.64
C LYS A 131 24.43 -21.11 -11.10
N HIS A 132 25.13 -20.48 -12.04
CA HIS A 132 24.79 -20.41 -13.47
C HIS A 132 23.57 -19.53 -13.84
N SER A 133 23.09 -18.69 -12.92
CA SER A 133 22.09 -17.66 -13.25
C SER A 133 22.74 -16.50 -14.00
N ASN A 134 22.05 -15.98 -15.03
CA ASN A 134 22.40 -14.71 -15.67
C ASN A 134 21.76 -13.50 -14.96
N VAL A 135 20.88 -13.74 -13.99
CA VAL A 135 20.24 -12.70 -13.18
C VAL A 135 21.08 -12.45 -11.94
N SER A 136 21.55 -11.20 -11.78
CA SER A 136 22.25 -10.73 -10.59
C SER A 136 21.29 -10.37 -9.45
N MET A 137 21.81 -10.31 -8.23
CA MET A 137 21.04 -9.83 -7.07
C MET A 137 20.56 -8.38 -7.26
N GLY A 138 21.38 -7.56 -7.90
CA GLY A 138 21.08 -6.18 -8.23
C GLY A 138 19.97 -6.02 -9.27
N ASP A 139 19.92 -6.88 -10.31
CA ASP A 139 18.81 -6.89 -11.27
C ASP A 139 17.48 -7.11 -10.57
N LEU A 140 17.44 -8.08 -9.66
CA LEU A 140 16.24 -8.42 -8.92
C LEU A 140 15.83 -7.29 -7.97
N LEU A 141 16.79 -6.71 -7.23
CA LEU A 141 16.53 -5.59 -6.33
C LEU A 141 16.07 -4.33 -7.09
N LEU A 142 16.64 -4.04 -8.26
CA LEU A 142 16.20 -2.95 -9.13
C LEU A 142 14.74 -3.14 -9.58
N ILE A 143 14.37 -4.35 -10.02
CA ILE A 143 12.98 -4.67 -10.40
C ILE A 143 12.05 -4.48 -9.20
N LEU A 144 12.46 -4.93 -8.01
CA LEU A 144 11.67 -4.77 -6.78
C LEU A 144 11.53 -3.31 -6.35
N THR A 145 12.57 -2.48 -6.54
CA THR A 145 12.51 -1.02 -6.29
C THR A 145 11.49 -0.35 -7.22
N HIS A 146 11.44 -0.75 -8.50
CA HIS A 146 10.41 -0.25 -9.43
C HIS A 146 9.02 -0.81 -9.12
N LEU A 147 8.92 -2.03 -8.61
CA LEU A 147 7.66 -2.60 -8.13
C LEU A 147 7.13 -1.83 -6.92
N PHE A 148 8.01 -1.47 -5.98
CA PHE A 148 7.70 -0.62 -4.84
C PHE A 148 7.23 0.78 -5.26
N CYS A 149 7.93 1.43 -6.20
CA CYS A 149 7.50 2.73 -6.73
C CYS A 149 6.15 2.64 -7.45
N SER A 150 5.96 1.60 -8.27
CA SER A 150 4.71 1.36 -9.00
C SER A 150 3.52 1.16 -8.07
N MET A 151 3.72 0.47 -6.94
CA MET A 151 2.70 0.30 -5.91
C MET A 151 2.23 1.64 -5.36
N TYR A 152 3.14 2.55 -5.04
CA TYR A 152 2.76 3.86 -4.51
C TYR A 152 2.14 4.77 -5.56
N ILE A 153 2.62 4.74 -6.80
CA ILE A 153 1.97 5.44 -7.91
C ILE A 153 0.54 4.91 -8.08
N PHE A 154 0.37 3.58 -8.08
CA PHE A 154 -0.93 2.95 -8.17
C PHE A 154 -1.85 3.38 -7.03
N GLU A 155 -1.39 3.37 -5.78
CA GLU A 155 -2.20 3.79 -4.64
C GLU A 155 -2.59 5.27 -4.72
N LEU A 156 -1.66 6.15 -5.10
CA LEU A 156 -1.90 7.58 -5.27
C LEU A 156 -2.99 7.87 -6.30
N LEU A 157 -2.99 7.14 -7.43
CA LEU A 157 -3.95 7.33 -8.51
C LEU A 157 -5.28 6.62 -8.27
N PHE A 158 -5.24 5.46 -7.62
CA PHE A 158 -6.41 4.58 -7.52
C PHE A 158 -7.25 4.84 -6.27
N ARG A 159 -6.67 5.30 -5.16
CA ARG A 159 -7.41 5.54 -3.92
C ARG A 159 -8.22 6.83 -3.99
N ALA A 160 -9.50 6.78 -3.62
CA ALA A 160 -10.38 7.95 -3.66
C ALA A 160 -10.03 9.01 -2.60
N LYS A 161 -9.51 8.60 -1.45
CA LYS A 161 -9.16 9.48 -0.33
C LYS A 161 -7.86 9.01 0.30
N ILE A 162 -6.84 9.86 0.27
CA ILE A 162 -5.55 9.66 0.92
C ILE A 162 -5.34 10.84 1.86
N SER A 163 -4.82 10.58 3.06
CA SER A 163 -4.46 11.68 3.96
C SER A 163 -3.30 12.49 3.36
N PRO A 164 -3.19 13.80 3.61
CA PRO A 164 -2.06 14.60 3.13
C PRO A 164 -0.70 14.04 3.57
N ILE A 165 -0.64 13.48 4.79
CA ILE A 165 0.55 12.82 5.32
C ILE A 165 0.89 11.56 4.51
N GLY A 166 -0.11 10.74 4.17
CA GLY A 166 0.09 9.57 3.32
C GLY A 166 0.52 9.94 1.90
N VAL A 167 -0.04 11.01 1.32
CA VAL A 167 0.40 11.53 0.01
C VAL A 167 1.86 11.96 0.06
N ALA A 168 2.26 12.73 1.07
CA ALA A 168 3.64 13.16 1.25
C ALA A 168 4.59 11.98 1.45
N HIS A 169 4.20 10.98 2.25
CA HIS A 169 4.94 9.73 2.44
C HIS A 169 5.16 8.99 1.12
N HIS A 170 4.11 8.73 0.35
CA HIS A 170 4.21 8.00 -0.91
C HIS A 170 5.06 8.74 -1.95
N ILE A 171 4.86 10.06 -2.10
CA ILE A 171 5.67 10.88 -3.02
C ILE A 171 7.13 10.88 -2.57
N GLY A 172 7.39 11.07 -1.27
CA GLY A 172 8.74 11.03 -0.70
C GLY A 172 9.42 9.68 -0.98
N ALA A 173 8.73 8.57 -0.73
CA ALA A 173 9.25 7.22 -0.95
C ALA A 173 9.60 6.99 -2.43
N ILE A 174 8.74 7.41 -3.36
CA ILE A 174 9.01 7.33 -4.81
C ILE A 174 10.24 8.17 -5.16
N LEU A 175 10.32 9.43 -4.70
CA LEU A 175 11.42 10.32 -5.05
C LEU A 175 12.76 9.83 -4.51
N ILE A 176 12.82 9.34 -3.28
CA ILE A 176 14.05 8.78 -2.69
C ILE A 176 14.49 7.55 -3.48
N ALA A 177 13.58 6.61 -3.75
CA ALA A 177 13.90 5.37 -4.47
C ALA A 177 14.37 5.64 -5.91
N GLN A 178 13.71 6.55 -6.63
CA GLN A 178 14.10 6.93 -7.98
C GLN A 178 15.42 7.72 -7.99
N THR A 179 15.65 8.60 -6.99
CA THR A 179 16.91 9.33 -6.85
C THR A 179 18.08 8.37 -6.61
N ALA A 180 17.95 7.44 -5.68
CA ALA A 180 18.99 6.43 -5.42
C ALA A 180 19.28 5.56 -6.66
N THR A 181 18.23 5.25 -7.45
CA THR A 181 18.37 4.53 -8.72
C THR A 181 19.15 5.35 -9.75
N VAL A 182 18.84 6.64 -9.89
CA VAL A 182 19.52 7.54 -10.84
C VAL A 182 20.97 7.81 -10.44
N LEU A 183 21.24 8.02 -9.15
CA LEU A 183 22.61 8.24 -8.66
C LEU A 183 23.51 7.03 -8.91
N SER A 184 22.93 5.83 -8.95
CA SER A 184 23.65 4.60 -9.29
C SER A 184 24.08 4.50 -10.76
N LEU A 185 23.68 5.45 -11.64
CA LEU A 185 24.13 5.51 -13.05
C LEU A 185 25.51 6.18 -13.20
N ASP A 186 25.88 7.09 -12.30
CA ASP A 186 27.12 7.87 -12.39
C ASP A 186 28.04 7.63 -11.19
N LEU A 187 28.61 6.42 -11.15
CA LEU A 187 29.49 5.99 -10.06
C LEU A 187 30.77 6.82 -9.96
N THR A 188 31.18 7.47 -11.05
CA THR A 188 32.40 8.28 -11.11
C THR A 188 32.25 9.59 -10.36
N HIS A 189 31.08 10.23 -10.44
CA HIS A 189 30.82 11.48 -9.73
C HIS A 189 30.12 11.25 -8.39
N GLN A 190 29.39 10.14 -8.23
CA GLN A 190 28.58 9.84 -7.04
C GLN A 190 29.22 8.72 -6.20
N GLN A 191 30.20 9.07 -5.36
CA GLN A 191 30.95 8.10 -4.54
C GLN A 191 30.10 7.35 -3.50
N ASP A 192 28.94 7.92 -3.15
CA ASP A 192 28.02 7.39 -2.14
C ASP A 192 26.80 6.65 -2.72
N ALA A 193 26.66 6.57 -4.05
CA ALA A 193 25.46 6.04 -4.71
C ALA A 193 25.07 4.64 -4.21
N THR A 194 26.05 3.75 -4.07
CA THR A 194 25.82 2.37 -3.59
C THR A 194 25.33 2.35 -2.13
N ILE A 195 25.88 3.21 -1.27
CA ILE A 195 25.48 3.29 0.14
C ILE A 195 24.07 3.86 0.26
N GLU A 196 23.75 4.87 -0.55
CA GLU A 196 22.41 5.46 -0.59
C GLU A 196 21.37 4.46 -1.07
N PHE A 197 21.66 3.71 -2.14
CA PHE A 197 20.76 2.65 -2.59
C PHE A 197 20.57 1.58 -1.52
N MET A 198 21.64 1.17 -0.83
CA MET A 198 21.56 0.23 0.29
C MET A 198 20.71 0.76 1.44
N LEU A 199 20.84 2.04 1.80
CA LEU A 199 19.98 2.66 2.80
C LEU A 199 18.52 2.69 2.33
N CYS A 200 18.29 3.01 1.05
CA CYS A 200 16.96 2.97 0.44
C CYS A 200 16.35 1.57 0.52
N LEU A 201 17.13 0.51 0.35
CA LEU A 201 16.64 -0.86 0.52
C LEU A 201 16.30 -1.18 1.97
N VAL A 202 17.09 -0.71 2.93
CA VAL A 202 16.78 -0.87 4.37
C VAL A 202 15.48 -0.15 4.71
N TRP A 203 15.31 1.11 4.28
CA TRP A 203 14.06 1.85 4.43
C TRP A 203 12.89 1.12 3.77
N GLY A 204 13.03 0.73 2.51
CA GLY A 204 12.00 0.03 1.76
C GLY A 204 11.57 -1.28 2.43
N ALA A 205 12.51 -2.03 3.01
CA ALA A 205 12.18 -3.25 3.74
C ALA A 205 11.32 -2.97 4.99
N PHE A 206 11.69 -1.99 5.81
CA PHE A 206 10.92 -1.61 6.99
C PHE A 206 9.57 -1.00 6.63
N ASP A 207 9.52 -0.16 5.60
CA ASP A 207 8.28 0.44 5.10
C ASP A 207 7.29 -0.62 4.59
N VAL A 208 7.76 -1.57 3.78
CA VAL A 208 6.97 -2.72 3.33
C VAL A 208 6.44 -3.54 4.50
N LEU A 209 7.26 -3.81 5.52
CA LEU A 209 6.84 -4.54 6.73
C LEU A 209 5.82 -3.74 7.54
N ALA A 210 6.08 -2.45 7.79
CA ALA A 210 5.25 -1.59 8.61
C ALA A 210 3.87 -1.38 8.01
N GLU A 211 3.77 -1.29 6.68
CA GLU A 211 2.51 -1.11 5.97
C GLU A 211 1.80 -2.42 5.60
N LEU A 212 2.48 -3.58 5.61
CA LEU A 212 1.84 -4.87 5.34
C LEU A 212 0.74 -5.17 6.35
N TRP A 213 1.03 -4.98 7.65
CA TRP A 213 0.07 -5.28 8.71
C TRP A 213 -1.20 -4.42 8.67
N PRO A 214 -1.13 -3.09 8.49
CA PRO A 214 -2.31 -2.26 8.24
C PRO A 214 -3.15 -2.73 7.05
N ASN A 215 -2.53 -3.15 5.94
CA ASN A 215 -3.29 -3.66 4.79
C ASN A 215 -4.09 -4.91 5.16
N ILE A 216 -3.47 -5.87 5.86
CA ILE A 216 -4.14 -7.07 6.37
C ILE A 216 -5.27 -6.69 7.33
N ALA A 217 -5.01 -5.79 8.28
CA ALA A 217 -5.98 -5.36 9.27
C ALA A 217 -7.23 -4.72 8.63
N ILE A 218 -7.05 -3.88 7.61
CA ILE A 218 -8.18 -3.25 6.90
C ILE A 218 -8.95 -4.27 6.06
N ILE A 219 -8.29 -5.26 5.44
CA ILE A 219 -8.99 -6.35 4.75
C ILE A 219 -9.84 -7.14 5.75
N LEU A 220 -9.26 -7.56 6.87
CA LEU A 220 -9.97 -8.28 7.94
C LEU A 220 -11.12 -7.47 8.52
N TYR A 221 -10.94 -6.15 8.68
CA TYR A 221 -12.00 -5.23 9.09
C TYR A 221 -13.21 -5.22 8.17
N ARG A 222 -13.01 -5.39 6.86
CA ARG A 222 -14.11 -5.47 5.90
C ARG A 222 -14.76 -6.85 5.87
N VAL A 223 -13.99 -7.90 6.04
CA VAL A 223 -14.48 -9.29 5.97
C VAL A 223 -15.21 -9.71 7.25
N TYR A 224 -14.71 -9.30 8.41
CA TYR A 224 -15.22 -9.70 9.73
C TYR A 224 -15.82 -8.52 10.50
N ASN A 225 -16.63 -7.69 9.83
CA ASN A 225 -17.20 -6.45 10.38
C ASN A 225 -18.05 -6.63 11.65
N ASP A 226 -18.63 -7.81 11.86
CA ASP A 226 -19.46 -8.15 13.02
C ASP A 226 -18.67 -8.70 14.20
N SER A 227 -17.39 -9.09 14.00
CA SER A 227 -16.55 -9.70 15.04
C SER A 227 -15.72 -8.65 15.78
N HIS A 228 -16.39 -7.81 16.58
CA HIS A 228 -15.76 -6.67 17.26
C HIS A 228 -14.60 -7.08 18.19
N TYR A 229 -14.69 -8.22 18.87
CA TYR A 229 -13.61 -8.71 19.74
C TYR A 229 -12.35 -9.10 18.93
N PHE A 230 -12.54 -9.79 17.80
CA PHE A 230 -11.45 -10.14 16.89
C PHE A 230 -10.80 -8.88 16.31
N LEU A 231 -11.61 -7.95 15.79
CA LEU A 231 -11.12 -6.71 15.20
C LEU A 231 -10.38 -5.82 16.20
N MET A 232 -10.85 -5.76 17.44
CA MET A 232 -10.17 -5.09 18.53
C MET A 232 -8.73 -5.64 18.70
N ASN A 233 -8.57 -6.96 18.78
CA ASN A 233 -7.25 -7.59 18.93
C ASN A 233 -6.37 -7.39 17.69
N VAL A 234 -6.94 -7.47 16.48
CA VAL A 234 -6.21 -7.23 15.23
C VAL A 234 -5.67 -5.81 15.18
N PHE A 235 -6.47 -4.79 15.49
CA PHE A 235 -6.02 -3.39 15.48
C PHE A 235 -4.98 -3.09 16.56
N LEU A 236 -5.14 -3.66 17.76
CA LEU A 236 -4.14 -3.51 18.81
C LEU A 236 -2.83 -4.19 18.43
N GLY A 237 -2.88 -5.44 17.96
CA GLY A 237 -1.71 -6.19 17.52
C GLY A 237 -0.97 -5.48 16.38
N THR A 238 -1.72 -5.03 15.37
CA THR A 238 -1.16 -4.24 14.25
C THR A 238 -0.48 -2.96 14.75
N CYS A 239 -1.13 -2.21 15.65
CA CYS A 239 -0.57 -0.99 16.23
C CYS A 239 0.76 -1.26 16.96
N LEU A 240 0.80 -2.30 17.80
CA LEU A 240 2.02 -2.69 18.52
C LEU A 240 3.14 -3.12 17.56
N ILE A 241 2.81 -3.95 16.56
CA ILE A 241 3.78 -4.38 15.55
C ILE A 241 4.34 -3.18 14.78
N THR A 242 3.50 -2.21 14.37
CA THR A 242 3.97 -1.00 13.68
C THR A 242 4.89 -0.17 14.57
N ILE A 243 4.56 0.07 15.85
CA ILE A 243 5.41 0.82 16.78
C ILE A 243 6.76 0.12 17.01
N CYS A 244 6.74 -1.20 17.21
CA CYS A 244 7.96 -2.00 17.35
C CYS A 244 8.79 -1.97 16.06
N GLY A 245 8.14 -2.06 14.90
CA GLY A 245 8.77 -1.94 13.58
C GLY A 245 9.46 -0.60 13.39
N THR A 246 8.77 0.51 13.63
CA THR A 246 9.32 1.87 13.57
C THR A 246 10.51 2.05 14.52
N THR A 247 10.44 1.45 15.72
CA THR A 247 11.55 1.50 16.69
C THR A 247 12.77 0.74 16.17
N ALA A 248 12.57 -0.49 15.66
CA ALA A 248 13.63 -1.30 15.09
C ALA A 248 14.26 -0.64 13.86
N GLU A 249 13.43 -0.08 12.98
CA GLU A 249 13.83 0.73 11.82
C GLU A 249 14.74 1.89 12.25
N THR A 250 14.28 2.69 13.21
CA THR A 250 15.02 3.86 13.73
C THR A 250 16.40 3.46 14.25
N ILE A 251 16.49 2.36 15.01
CA ILE A 251 17.76 1.85 15.52
C ILE A 251 18.67 1.42 14.36
N MET A 252 18.15 0.65 13.40
CA MET A 252 18.92 0.16 12.26
C MET A 252 19.46 1.28 11.39
N ILE A 253 18.64 2.28 11.09
CA ILE A 253 19.06 3.47 10.33
C ILE A 253 20.07 4.27 11.13
N GLY A 254 19.85 4.48 12.44
CA GLY A 254 20.82 5.16 13.30
C GLY A 254 22.20 4.49 13.30
N VAL A 255 22.23 3.14 13.37
CA VAL A 255 23.47 2.36 13.25
C VAL A 255 24.09 2.51 11.86
N PHE A 256 23.28 2.40 10.80
CA PHE A 256 23.76 2.55 9.42
C PHE A 256 24.40 3.93 9.21
N LEU A 257 23.71 5.00 9.62
CA LEU A 257 24.18 6.39 9.54
C LEU A 257 25.45 6.61 10.35
N ALA A 258 25.52 6.10 11.58
CA ALA A 258 26.71 6.25 12.41
C ALA A 258 27.93 5.57 11.78
N GLN A 259 27.74 4.42 11.12
CA GLN A 259 28.83 3.69 10.47
C GLN A 259 29.24 4.27 9.11
N SER A 260 28.32 4.90 8.39
CA SER A 260 28.60 5.54 7.09
C SER A 260 28.92 7.04 7.18
N TRP A 261 28.80 7.66 8.37
CA TRP A 261 28.87 9.10 8.57
C TRP A 261 30.12 9.77 7.98
N SER A 262 31.29 9.15 8.12
CA SER A 262 32.54 9.75 7.63
C SER A 262 32.62 9.84 6.10
N ARG A 263 31.91 8.96 5.38
CA ARG A 263 31.94 8.89 3.91
C ARG A 263 30.94 9.83 3.26
N TRP A 264 29.82 10.04 3.92
CA TRP A 264 28.69 10.76 3.36
C TRP A 264 29.01 12.22 3.00
N GLU A 265 28.54 12.63 1.83
CA GLU A 265 28.44 14.05 1.49
C GLU A 265 27.58 14.83 2.49
N LEU A 266 27.87 16.13 2.62
CA LEU A 266 27.16 17.01 3.54
C LEU A 266 25.65 17.06 3.25
N SER A 267 25.26 17.01 1.98
CA SER A 267 23.85 17.00 1.57
C SER A 267 23.09 15.82 2.20
N PHE A 268 23.64 14.60 2.13
CA PHE A 268 23.00 13.42 2.72
C PHE A 268 23.00 13.42 4.25
N LYS A 269 24.04 13.97 4.88
CA LYS A 269 24.09 14.17 6.35
C LYS A 269 22.95 15.04 6.87
N ILE A 270 22.42 15.94 6.04
CA ILE A 270 21.33 16.86 6.39
C ILE A 270 19.99 16.27 5.96
N VAL A 271 19.87 15.87 4.69
CA VAL A 271 18.59 15.47 4.09
C VAL A 271 18.08 14.16 4.70
N THR A 272 18.96 13.17 4.89
CA THR A 272 18.55 11.85 5.35
C THR A 272 17.94 11.86 6.76
N PRO A 273 18.53 12.49 7.80
CA PRO A 273 17.86 12.58 9.11
C PRO A 273 16.52 13.29 9.06
N ILE A 274 16.38 14.34 8.25
CA ILE A 274 15.11 15.06 8.07
C ILE A 274 14.06 14.13 7.47
N LEU A 275 14.40 13.42 6.39
CA LEU A 275 13.51 12.44 5.76
C LEU A 275 13.12 11.35 6.76
N HIS A 276 14.07 10.82 7.53
CA HIS A 276 13.76 9.79 8.51
C HIS A 276 12.76 10.27 9.59
N ILE A 277 12.90 11.50 10.09
CA ILE A 277 11.95 12.09 11.04
C ILE A 277 10.55 12.17 10.40
N VAL A 278 10.44 12.62 9.15
CA VAL A 278 9.16 12.71 8.44
C VAL A 278 8.51 11.33 8.28
N PHE A 279 9.28 10.31 7.89
CA PHE A 279 8.80 8.93 7.74
C PHE A 279 8.35 8.34 9.08
N CYS A 280 9.13 8.53 10.14
CA CYS A 280 8.76 8.10 11.49
C CYS A 280 7.44 8.76 11.94
N MET A 281 7.27 10.06 11.69
CA MET A 281 6.02 10.77 11.99
C MET A 281 4.83 10.21 11.20
N ALA A 282 5.01 9.84 9.93
CA ALA A 282 3.97 9.21 9.11
C ALA A 282 3.55 7.84 9.68
N GLN A 283 4.51 7.00 10.07
CA GLN A 283 4.23 5.68 10.68
C GLN A 283 3.57 5.81 12.06
N LEU A 284 4.00 6.76 12.89
CA LEU A 284 3.36 7.06 14.18
C LEU A 284 1.93 7.59 13.98
N HIS A 285 1.70 8.39 12.94
CA HIS A 285 0.34 8.81 12.58
C HIS A 285 -0.53 7.61 12.21
N GLY A 286 -0.03 6.67 11.40
CA GLY A 286 -0.71 5.41 11.10
C GLY A 286 -1.04 4.59 12.35
N SER A 287 -0.07 4.47 13.27
CA SER A 287 -0.23 3.76 14.55
C SER A 287 -1.31 4.40 15.43
N ARG A 288 -1.37 5.73 15.48
CA ARG A 288 -2.42 6.47 16.17
C ARG A 288 -3.81 6.18 15.58
N ILE A 289 -3.93 6.07 14.25
CA ILE A 289 -5.21 5.71 13.59
C ILE A 289 -5.63 4.29 14.00
N LEU A 290 -4.71 3.32 13.96
CA LEU A 290 -4.99 1.94 14.37
C LEU A 290 -5.43 1.86 15.83
N TYR A 291 -4.75 2.58 16.73
CA TYR A 291 -5.16 2.65 18.13
C TYR A 291 -6.56 3.27 18.31
N SER A 292 -6.89 4.30 17.52
CA SER A 292 -8.25 4.87 17.51
C SER A 292 -9.30 3.85 17.04
N MET A 293 -8.97 3.01 16.04
CA MET A 293 -9.86 1.93 15.60
C MET A 293 -10.03 0.85 16.68
N TYR A 294 -8.96 0.46 17.37
CA TYR A 294 -9.01 -0.41 18.54
C TYR A 294 -9.98 0.11 19.61
N LEU A 295 -9.87 1.38 20.00
CA LEU A 295 -10.76 1.99 21.00
C LEU A 295 -12.23 2.00 20.53
N LYS A 296 -12.48 2.21 19.24
CA LYS A 296 -13.83 2.18 18.66
C LYS A 296 -14.44 0.78 18.76
N GLU A 297 -13.70 -0.26 18.37
CA GLU A 297 -14.18 -1.65 18.46
C GLU A 297 -14.35 -2.09 19.92
N LYS A 298 -13.44 -1.70 20.82
CA LYS A 298 -13.58 -1.93 22.27
C LYS A 298 -14.88 -1.34 22.83
N LYS A 299 -15.25 -0.12 22.41
CA LYS A 299 -16.51 0.52 22.82
C LYS A 299 -17.73 -0.27 22.33
N LYS A 300 -17.69 -0.82 21.11
CA LYS A 300 -18.79 -1.66 20.57
C LYS A 300 -18.95 -2.96 21.35
N VAL A 301 -17.84 -3.61 21.74
CA VAL A 301 -17.87 -4.81 22.60
C VAL A 301 -18.56 -4.48 23.93
N ALA A 302 -18.14 -3.42 24.63
CA ALA A 302 -18.75 -3.02 25.90
C ALA A 302 -20.24 -2.68 25.77
N GLN A 303 -20.65 -2.06 24.66
CA GLN A 303 -22.07 -1.79 24.37
C GLN A 303 -22.86 -3.07 24.11
N ALA A 304 -22.28 -4.06 23.44
CA ALA A 304 -22.91 -5.36 23.22
C ALA A 304 -23.07 -6.14 24.53
N GLU A 305 -22.05 -6.14 25.41
CA GLU A 305 -22.10 -6.77 26.73
C GLU A 305 -23.15 -6.11 27.63
N ASN A 306 -23.21 -4.78 27.69
CA ASN A 306 -24.22 -4.07 28.47
C ASN A 306 -25.66 -4.37 28.00
N ARG A 307 -25.88 -4.53 26.68
CA ARG A 307 -27.19 -4.94 26.13
C ARG A 307 -27.57 -6.37 26.51
N MET A 308 -26.61 -7.24 26.78
CA MET A 308 -26.86 -8.60 27.24
C MET A 308 -27.15 -8.67 28.75
N MET A 309 -26.58 -7.76 29.54
CA MET A 309 -26.78 -7.70 31.00
C MET A 309 -28.09 -7.00 31.43
N ASP A 310 -28.75 -6.25 30.54
CA ASP A 310 -30.06 -5.62 30.80
C ASP A 310 -31.19 -6.29 29.97
N PRO A 311 -31.67 -7.47 30.40
CA PRO A 311 -32.73 -8.19 29.71
C PRO A 311 -34.08 -7.45 29.77
N GLU A 312 -34.32 -6.59 30.77
CA GLU A 312 -35.55 -5.82 30.90
C GLU A 312 -35.63 -4.70 29.85
N ALA A 313 -34.56 -3.94 29.63
CA ALA A 313 -34.51 -2.97 28.53
C ALA A 313 -34.64 -3.64 27.15
N ASN A 314 -34.10 -4.85 26.99
CA ASN A 314 -34.19 -5.59 25.73
C ASN A 314 -35.62 -6.13 25.48
N ASN A 315 -36.29 -6.60 26.54
CA ASN A 315 -37.70 -7.01 26.47
C ASN A 315 -38.63 -5.82 26.22
N GLN A 316 -38.37 -4.66 26.84
CA GLN A 316 -39.14 -3.43 26.58
C GLN A 316 -38.95 -2.91 25.15
N ALA A 317 -37.73 -2.92 24.62
CA ALA A 317 -37.46 -2.53 23.23
C ALA A 317 -38.13 -3.48 22.21
N ARG A 318 -38.20 -4.78 22.52
CA ARG A 318 -38.87 -5.77 21.68
C ARG A 318 -40.39 -5.63 21.71
N SER A 319 -40.98 -5.36 22.88
CA SER A 319 -42.41 -5.06 23.02
C SER A 319 -42.79 -3.83 22.20
N LYS A 320 -42.02 -2.74 22.31
CA LYS A 320 -42.31 -1.48 21.63
C LYS A 320 -42.26 -1.60 20.09
N LYS A 321 -41.45 -2.51 19.56
CA LYS A 321 -41.36 -2.76 18.11
C LYS A 321 -42.55 -3.59 17.58
N ILE A 322 -43.20 -4.39 18.43
CA ILE A 322 -44.38 -5.17 18.06
C ILE A 322 -45.62 -4.27 18.00
N ASP A 323 -45.71 -3.29 18.91
CA ASP A 323 -46.83 -2.34 18.93
C ASP A 323 -46.79 -1.34 17.76
N ASP A 324 -45.59 -0.99 17.26
CA ASP A 324 -45.42 -0.02 16.17
C ASP A 324 -45.65 -0.61 14.75
N ASP A 325 -45.44 -1.93 14.58
CA ASP A 325 -45.75 -2.65 13.32
C ASP A 325 -47.22 -3.09 13.23
N GLY A 326 -47.98 -3.01 14.34
CA GLY A 326 -49.38 -3.45 14.42
C GLY A 326 -50.39 -2.52 13.75
N ASP A 327 -50.09 -1.24 13.58
CA ASP A 327 -51.06 -0.23 13.12
C ASP A 327 -50.99 0.10 11.61
N GLN A 328 -50.09 -0.53 10.83
CA GLN A 328 -49.94 -0.22 9.39
C GLN A 328 -50.67 -1.17 8.41
N ILE A 329 -51.47 -2.14 8.88
CA ILE A 329 -52.13 -3.12 7.99
C ILE A 329 -53.55 -2.70 7.52
N THR A 330 -54.11 -1.57 7.96
CA THR A 330 -55.50 -1.20 7.59
C THR A 330 -55.65 0.22 7.05
N SER A 331 -55.04 0.54 5.91
CA SER A 331 -55.54 1.64 5.06
C SER A 331 -55.26 1.38 3.58
N LEU A 332 -56.22 0.72 2.92
CA LEU A 332 -56.37 0.73 1.48
C LEU A 332 -56.61 2.17 1.00
N PRO A 333 -55.95 2.65 -0.07
CA PRO A 333 -56.22 3.95 -0.62
C PRO A 333 -57.52 3.90 -1.43
N VAL A 334 -58.56 4.55 -0.90
CA VAL A 334 -59.76 4.90 -1.67
C VAL A 334 -59.37 6.04 -2.61
N ALA A 335 -59.57 5.80 -3.90
CA ALA A 335 -59.47 6.80 -4.94
C ALA A 335 -60.61 7.83 -4.77
N GLU A 336 -60.27 9.10 -4.62
CA GLU A 336 -61.21 10.19 -4.87
C GLU A 336 -60.50 11.40 -5.50
N THR A 337 -61.27 12.01 -6.39
CA THR A 337 -60.96 12.98 -7.43
C THR A 337 -60.95 14.43 -6.92
N SER A 338 -60.10 15.25 -7.56
CA SER A 338 -60.29 16.67 -7.92
C SER A 338 -60.86 17.67 -6.88
N GLU A 339 -60.09 18.70 -6.52
CA GLU A 339 -60.26 20.10 -7.01
C GLU A 339 -59.38 21.12 -6.27
N SER A 340 -58.78 22.02 -7.08
CA SER A 340 -58.65 23.47 -6.89
C SER A 340 -58.47 24.07 -5.49
N SER A 341 -57.27 24.63 -5.21
CA SER A 341 -57.07 26.08 -4.98
C SER A 341 -55.64 26.42 -4.52
N SER A 342 -55.04 27.42 -5.16
CA SER A 342 -53.87 28.20 -4.69
C SER A 342 -54.37 29.46 -3.94
N PRO A 343 -53.53 30.42 -3.49
CA PRO A 343 -52.09 30.41 -3.17
C PRO A 343 -51.81 30.96 -1.75
N THR A 344 -50.55 30.96 -1.26
CA THR A 344 -49.93 32.14 -0.61
C THR A 344 -48.40 31.97 -0.49
N HIS A 345 -47.70 33.01 -0.93
CA HIS A 345 -46.27 33.27 -0.92
C HIS A 345 -45.58 33.13 0.45
N THR A 346 -44.31 32.74 0.46
CA THR A 346 -43.24 33.62 0.98
C THR A 346 -41.93 33.36 0.24
N ALA A 347 -41.36 34.46 -0.23
CA ALA A 347 -40.13 34.55 -0.99
C ALA A 347 -38.89 34.37 -0.10
N LYS A 348 -37.84 33.77 -0.65
CA LYS A 348 -36.45 34.19 -0.36
C LYS A 348 -35.58 34.01 -1.60
N THR A 349 -34.87 35.08 -1.87
CA THR A 349 -34.21 35.47 -3.11
C THR A 349 -32.87 34.78 -3.32
N ASP A 350 -32.59 34.58 -4.61
CA ASP A 350 -31.39 34.04 -5.25
C ASP A 350 -30.06 34.71 -4.87
N LYS A 351 -28.98 33.92 -5.03
CA LYS A 351 -27.84 34.36 -5.86
C LYS A 351 -27.42 33.25 -6.82
N SER A 352 -27.54 33.60 -8.09
CA SER A 352 -27.18 32.88 -9.30
C SER A 352 -25.67 32.96 -9.60
N THR A 353 -25.12 31.90 -10.18
CA THR A 353 -24.17 32.02 -11.30
C THR A 353 -24.43 30.91 -12.30
N THR A 354 -24.93 31.32 -13.46
CA THR A 354 -25.19 30.56 -14.68
C THR A 354 -23.92 30.43 -15.53
N VAL A 355 -23.66 29.26 -16.11
CA VAL A 355 -23.09 29.11 -17.46
C VAL A 355 -23.83 27.95 -18.15
N LEU A 356 -24.22 28.18 -19.41
CA LEU A 356 -25.27 27.51 -20.17
C LEU A 356 -24.70 27.14 -21.56
N VAL A 357 -25.38 26.19 -22.24
CA VAL A 357 -25.40 25.90 -23.70
C VAL A 357 -24.36 24.87 -24.18
N ALA A 358 -24.65 23.79 -24.92
CA ALA A 358 -25.87 23.22 -25.54
C ALA A 358 -25.60 21.77 -26.06
N PRO A 359 -26.63 21.05 -26.56
CA PRO A 359 -26.67 19.59 -26.70
C PRO A 359 -26.64 19.08 -28.17
N ALA A 360 -26.63 17.75 -28.34
CA ALA A 360 -27.13 17.07 -29.54
C ALA A 360 -27.58 15.61 -29.24
N ASP A 361 -28.90 15.45 -29.34
CA ASP A 361 -29.83 14.34 -29.66
C ASP A 361 -29.39 12.98 -30.24
N GLY A 362 -30.28 11.99 -30.03
CA GLY A 362 -30.55 10.83 -30.92
C GLY A 362 -30.63 9.48 -30.19
N GLU A 363 -31.80 9.05 -29.68
CA GLU A 363 -32.70 7.99 -30.24
C GLU A 363 -32.05 6.57 -30.28
N THR A 364 -32.61 5.43 -29.83
CA THR A 364 -33.95 4.82 -29.72
C THR A 364 -33.85 3.70 -28.64
N GLY A 365 -34.82 3.39 -27.78
CA GLY A 365 -36.10 2.73 -28.09
C GLY A 365 -36.01 1.20 -27.99
N GLU A 366 -36.36 0.61 -26.84
CA GLU A 366 -36.92 -0.77 -26.73
C GLU A 366 -37.50 -1.04 -25.32
N SER A 367 -38.66 -1.69 -25.29
CA SER A 367 -39.51 -1.99 -24.12
C SER A 367 -39.42 -3.49 -23.73
N PRO A 368 -39.91 -3.93 -22.55
CA PRO A 368 -39.33 -5.03 -21.80
C PRO A 368 -39.93 -6.40 -22.11
N ALA A 369 -39.09 -7.44 -22.09
CA ALA A 369 -39.51 -8.83 -22.05
C ALA A 369 -39.69 -9.30 -20.59
N ALA A 370 -40.87 -9.85 -20.32
CA ALA A 370 -41.25 -10.46 -19.05
C ALA A 370 -40.34 -11.64 -18.69
N ALA A 371 -39.77 -11.61 -17.47
CA ALA A 371 -39.00 -12.71 -16.92
C ALA A 371 -39.80 -13.44 -15.84
N THR A 372 -39.97 -14.73 -16.07
CA THR A 372 -40.69 -15.74 -15.31
C THR A 372 -40.11 -15.90 -13.89
N THR A 373 -40.98 -15.88 -12.88
CA THR A 373 -40.67 -16.21 -11.50
C THR A 373 -40.38 -17.71 -11.34
N THR A 374 -39.10 -18.08 -11.29
CA THR A 374 -38.66 -19.42 -10.86
C THR A 374 -38.36 -19.41 -9.36
N GLU A 375 -39.01 -20.30 -8.61
CA GLU A 375 -38.75 -20.55 -7.18
C GLU A 375 -37.27 -20.87 -6.92
N PRO A 376 -36.70 -20.40 -5.79
CA PRO A 376 -35.34 -20.77 -5.41
C PRO A 376 -35.25 -22.25 -5.01
N PRO A 377 -34.20 -22.97 -5.42
CA PRO A 377 -34.01 -24.36 -5.05
C PRO A 377 -33.80 -24.51 -3.54
N LYS A 378 -34.42 -25.53 -2.96
CA LYS A 378 -34.23 -25.91 -1.55
C LYS A 378 -32.73 -26.18 -1.29
N PRO A 379 -32.16 -25.68 -0.18
CA PRO A 379 -30.76 -25.87 0.13
C PRO A 379 -30.45 -27.36 0.31
N SER A 380 -29.36 -27.80 -0.30
CA SER A 380 -28.88 -29.18 -0.19
C SER A 380 -28.36 -29.47 1.22
N PHE A 381 -28.42 -30.73 1.64
CA PHE A 381 -27.98 -31.20 2.96
C PHE A 381 -26.53 -30.81 3.31
N LEU A 382 -25.68 -30.52 2.31
CA LEU A 382 -24.30 -30.10 2.49
C LEU A 382 -24.12 -28.64 2.95
N ASP A 383 -25.12 -27.76 2.77
CA ASP A 383 -25.05 -26.35 3.24
C ASP A 383 -25.23 -26.21 4.76
N ARG A 384 -25.63 -27.28 5.47
CA ARG A 384 -25.74 -27.26 6.93
C ARG A 384 -24.40 -27.44 7.66
N PHE A 385 -23.34 -27.88 6.98
CA PHE A 385 -22.07 -28.19 7.63
C PHE A 385 -21.00 -27.08 7.56
N THR A 386 -21.21 -26.02 6.78
CA THR A 386 -20.21 -24.93 6.62
C THR A 386 -20.47 -23.71 7.52
N LYS A 387 -21.54 -23.71 8.33
CA LYS A 387 -21.86 -22.59 9.25
C LYS A 387 -21.40 -22.78 10.70
N ARG A 388 -20.55 -23.78 10.98
CA ARG A 388 -19.85 -23.92 12.26
C ARG A 388 -18.36 -24.19 12.02
N ALA A 389 -17.63 -23.13 11.72
CA ALA A 389 -16.18 -23.02 11.90
C ALA A 389 -15.86 -21.54 12.13
#